data_AF-A0A6U3XXQ1-F1
#
_entry.id   AF-A0A6U3XXQ1-F1
#
_cell.length_a   1.000
_cell.length_b   1.000
_cell.length_c   1.000
_cell.angle_alpha   90.00
_cell.angle_beta   90.00
_cell.angle_gamma   90.00
#
_symmetry.space_group_name_H-M   'P 1'
#
loop_
_entity.id
_entity.type
_entity.pdbx_description
1 polymer ?
#
loop_
_entity_poly.entity_id
_entity_poly.type
_entity_poly.pdbx_seq_one_letter_code
_entity_poly.pdbx_strand_id
1 'polypeptide(L)'
;AYHGDGACDPDAPYNTEECGYDGGDCCKGSCKLDSTYGCGAESFGYGPFGYFCQDPEYADEFIDSDECTVSDKTRVGDGRCDAGIEVYNTAACNWDGGDCCEQTCDERYAHFDCGDPAYPFDCQNPDLDTVATTTTTTATTTSTTTTSTTTTTTTAASTTASTTTTTKASGSTAASSTATFVVEVTDDASISKSYPDANFGLDTSFMVKGLSSGPNAIDSIMKFTIPPSDGASSASAVLRVFSLVDAASGGIFHLAPDPTWDDWQESSVTWNTAPDWEDRIINIGAVAKDQWYTVDISEAITSMYGAGGQLTIRIRSRDPGVASYSSLQGTHPPQILMAYGSTDVIANADPITTASIAASSQLPPDSKVYFPSDDASIVQDQPDENYGLETELRIDQDTGVFDVLIRFDTSNMNINSVSSATLRLYCIDGSTSGGIFTTSTPNWDEESVTWSNAPTSYDIEVLGSLGNVYAGEWYELDISKVFANPPNSLTKALSIRISSESWNRAIYSSKEGSNPPQLLLQFSEDQSN
;
A
#
# COMPACT_ATOMS: atom_id res chain seq x y z
N ALA A 1 30.20 6.77 12.35
CA ALA A 1 31.16 7.23 13.36
C ALA A 1 30.41 6.97 14.63
N TYR A 2 30.74 5.86 15.30
CA TYR A 2 29.98 5.14 16.34
C TYR A 2 29.81 5.95 17.64
N HIS A 3 29.40 7.21 17.54
CA HIS A 3 29.30 8.13 18.67
C HIS A 3 28.39 9.31 18.31
N GLY A 4 27.20 9.38 18.93
CA GLY A 4 26.22 10.44 18.67
C GLY A 4 25.68 10.41 17.24
N ASP A 5 25.68 9.24 16.59
CA ASP A 5 25.15 9.05 15.25
C ASP A 5 23.69 8.59 15.22
N GLY A 6 23.09 8.35 16.38
CA GLY A 6 21.67 8.00 16.55
C GLY A 6 21.39 6.51 16.53
N ALA A 7 22.42 5.67 16.65
CA ALA A 7 22.31 4.23 16.75
C ALA A 7 23.03 3.79 18.03
N CYS A 8 22.32 3.18 18.98
CA CYS A 8 22.94 2.75 20.23
C CYS A 8 23.98 1.65 19.98
N ASP A 9 25.22 1.92 20.39
CA ASP A 9 26.28 0.92 20.58
C ASP A 9 26.33 0.49 22.07
N PRO A 10 25.57 -0.54 22.49
CA PRO A 10 25.26 -0.80 23.91
C PRO A 10 26.42 -1.39 24.74
N ASP A 11 27.56 -1.66 24.10
CA ASP A 11 28.72 -2.29 24.72
C ASP A 11 29.88 -1.31 24.93
N ALA A 12 30.69 -1.59 25.96
CA ALA A 12 31.90 -0.82 26.22
C ALA A 12 32.84 -0.89 25.00
N PRO A 13 33.44 0.24 24.57
CA PRO A 13 33.58 1.47 25.35
C PRO A 13 32.48 2.53 25.15
N TYR A 14 31.48 2.33 24.29
CA TYR A 14 30.61 3.40 23.80
C TYR A 14 29.52 3.79 24.81
N ASN A 15 28.75 2.82 25.30
CA ASN A 15 27.71 3.04 26.30
C ASN A 15 28.29 3.13 27.72
N THR A 16 29.05 4.19 28.00
CA THR A 16 29.67 4.47 29.31
C THR A 16 29.51 5.94 29.68
N GLU A 17 29.58 6.28 30.97
CA GLU A 17 29.53 7.68 31.43
C GLU A 17 30.63 8.54 30.76
N GLU A 18 31.84 7.99 30.59
CA GLU A 18 32.96 8.70 29.95
C GLU A 18 32.71 9.02 28.47
N CYS A 19 31.93 8.19 27.78
CA CYS A 19 31.50 8.40 26.40
C CYS A 19 30.10 9.04 26.32
N GLY A 20 29.52 9.47 27.45
CA GLY A 20 28.19 10.06 27.48
C GLY A 20 27.12 9.14 26.90
N TYR A 21 27.21 7.84 27.19
CA TYR A 21 26.24 6.82 26.77
C TYR A 21 26.04 6.80 25.25
N ASP A 22 27.16 6.63 24.55
CA ASP A 22 27.24 6.70 23.09
C ASP A 22 26.83 8.06 22.51
N GLY A 23 27.23 9.15 23.17
CA GLY A 23 26.84 10.50 22.76
C GLY A 23 25.35 10.82 22.99
N GLY A 24 24.67 9.99 23.77
CA GLY A 24 23.24 10.05 24.09
C GLY A 24 22.38 9.04 23.33
N ASP A 25 22.98 8.20 22.49
CA ASP A 25 22.21 7.36 21.56
C ASP A 25 21.53 6.16 22.25
N CYS A 26 22.03 5.72 23.41
CA CYS A 26 21.52 4.53 24.10
C CYS A 26 20.34 4.76 25.06
N CYS A 27 19.88 6.00 25.25
CA CYS A 27 18.67 6.31 26.00
C CYS A 27 17.71 7.12 25.11
N LYS A 28 16.42 6.75 25.06
CA LYS A 28 15.43 7.38 24.18
C LYS A 28 15.29 8.88 24.50
N GLY A 29 15.37 9.23 25.78
CA GLY A 29 15.29 10.62 26.27
C GLY A 29 16.48 11.53 25.89
N SER A 30 17.69 11.00 25.65
CA SER A 30 18.86 11.78 25.20
C SER A 30 19.15 11.66 23.71
N CYS A 31 18.56 10.66 23.03
CA CYS A 31 18.82 10.41 21.63
C CYS A 31 18.24 11.51 20.73
N LYS A 32 19.06 12.00 19.80
CA LYS A 32 18.71 13.10 18.90
C LYS A 32 18.14 12.59 17.56
N LEU A 33 16.86 12.85 17.32
CA LEU A 33 16.16 12.44 16.08
C LEU A 33 16.75 13.03 14.78
N ASP A 34 17.60 14.07 14.85
CA ASP A 34 18.26 14.70 13.69
C ASP A 34 19.68 14.16 13.41
N SER A 35 20.09 13.12 14.12
CA SER A 35 21.33 12.38 13.92
C SER A 35 21.32 11.55 12.62
N THR A 36 22.43 10.86 12.31
CA THR A 36 22.59 10.16 11.01
C THR A 36 21.64 8.97 10.86
N TYR A 37 21.40 8.26 11.94
CA TYR A 37 20.44 7.16 12.04
C TYR A 37 19.14 7.60 12.72
N GLY A 38 19.05 8.85 13.19
CA GLY A 38 17.79 9.48 13.55
C GLY A 38 17.10 8.91 14.79
N CYS A 39 17.79 8.13 15.63
CA CYS A 39 17.22 7.50 16.83
C CYS A 39 15.95 6.69 16.56
N GLY A 40 15.82 6.22 15.32
CA GLY A 40 14.79 5.31 14.88
C GLY A 40 15.51 4.34 13.96
N ALA A 41 15.27 3.06 14.10
CA ALA A 41 16.20 2.10 13.55
C ALA A 41 15.95 1.77 12.06
N GLU A 42 15.37 2.69 11.28
CA GLU A 42 15.27 2.59 9.83
C GLU A 42 16.21 3.56 9.12
N SER A 43 17.44 3.12 8.86
CA SER A 43 18.38 3.87 8.04
C SER A 43 19.34 2.94 7.29
N PHE A 44 19.27 2.99 5.96
CA PHE A 44 20.22 2.39 5.00
C PHE A 44 20.59 0.90 5.19
N GLY A 45 19.70 0.06 5.74
CA GLY A 45 19.99 -1.37 5.92
C GLY A 45 20.98 -1.69 7.05
N TYR A 46 21.07 -0.81 8.06
CA TYR A 46 21.79 -1.05 9.30
C TYR A 46 20.79 -1.16 10.46
N GLY A 47 20.94 -2.17 11.32
CA GLY A 47 20.03 -2.49 12.43
C GLY A 47 20.04 -4.00 12.75
N PRO A 48 19.37 -4.45 13.83
CA PRO A 48 18.51 -3.68 14.73
C PRO A 48 19.29 -2.80 15.73
N PHE A 49 18.70 -1.66 16.12
CA PHE A 49 19.24 -0.78 17.16
C PHE A 49 18.21 -0.61 18.27
N GLY A 50 18.27 -1.45 19.29
CA GLY A 50 17.54 -1.25 20.55
C GLY A 50 18.16 -0.15 21.42
N TYR A 51 17.60 0.04 22.61
CA TYR A 51 17.97 1.04 23.59
C TYR A 51 18.34 0.38 24.91
N PHE A 52 19.64 0.23 25.14
CA PHE A 52 20.18 -0.25 26.41
C PHE A 52 20.63 0.94 27.27
N CYS A 53 19.69 1.62 27.93
CA CYS A 53 20.00 2.87 28.62
C CYS A 53 20.76 2.64 29.93
N GLN A 54 22.00 3.15 30.03
CA GLN A 54 22.80 3.07 31.26
C GLN A 54 22.99 4.44 31.95
N ASP A 55 22.29 5.46 31.46
CA ASP A 55 22.34 6.80 32.02
C ASP A 55 21.33 6.92 33.17
N PRO A 56 21.78 7.08 34.43
CA PRO A 56 20.90 7.21 35.58
C PRO A 56 20.07 8.50 35.58
N GLU A 57 20.34 9.47 34.69
CA GLU A 57 19.48 10.64 34.48
C GLU A 57 18.09 10.24 33.95
N TYR A 58 17.99 9.17 33.16
CA TYR A 58 16.75 8.65 32.58
C TYR A 58 16.21 7.45 33.37
N ALA A 59 15.82 7.70 34.62
CA ALA A 59 15.46 6.66 35.59
C ALA A 59 14.34 5.70 35.12
N ASP A 60 13.42 6.15 34.27
CA ASP A 60 12.31 5.34 33.75
C ASP A 60 12.75 4.38 32.61
N GLU A 61 13.91 4.64 32.00
CA GLU A 61 14.48 3.85 30.91
C GLU A 61 15.74 3.07 31.35
N PHE A 62 16.29 3.39 32.53
CA PHE A 62 17.58 2.90 33.01
C PHE A 62 17.63 1.38 33.20
N ILE A 63 18.72 0.78 32.74
CA ILE A 63 19.03 -0.65 32.80
C ILE A 63 20.39 -0.86 33.46
N ASP A 64 20.37 -1.56 34.60
CA ASP A 64 21.60 -2.00 35.26
C ASP A 64 22.20 -3.19 34.50
N SER A 65 23.39 -3.01 33.89
CA SER A 65 24.04 -4.09 33.14
C SER A 65 24.49 -5.27 33.99
N ASP A 66 24.64 -5.09 35.30
CA ASP A 66 25.02 -6.19 36.18
C ASP A 66 23.81 -7.10 36.48
N GLU A 67 22.58 -6.58 36.35
CA GLU A 67 21.33 -7.31 36.57
C GLU A 67 20.71 -7.79 35.24
N CYS A 68 20.69 -6.96 34.19
CA CYS A 68 20.28 -7.35 32.84
C CYS A 68 21.43 -8.00 32.06
N THR A 69 21.60 -9.31 32.26
CA THR A 69 22.75 -10.09 31.73
C THR A 69 22.50 -10.71 30.35
N VAL A 70 21.67 -10.06 29.52
CA VAL A 70 21.35 -10.51 28.15
C VAL A 70 22.61 -10.58 27.27
N SER A 71 22.65 -11.56 26.37
CA SER A 71 23.81 -11.77 25.49
C SER A 71 23.89 -10.79 24.31
N ASP A 72 22.74 -10.24 23.91
CA ASP A 72 22.62 -9.31 22.78
C ASP A 72 21.77 -8.12 23.22
N LYS A 73 22.44 -7.10 23.75
CA LYS A 73 21.79 -5.90 24.28
C LYS A 73 21.09 -5.06 23.21
N THR A 74 21.39 -5.29 21.92
CA THR A 74 20.76 -4.56 20.82
C THR A 74 19.29 -4.89 20.62
N ARG A 75 18.80 -5.96 21.26
CA ARG A 75 17.39 -6.38 21.21
C ARG A 75 16.51 -5.71 22.25
N VAL A 76 17.13 -5.20 23.32
CA VAL A 76 16.40 -4.53 24.38
C VAL A 76 15.95 -3.18 23.86
N GLY A 77 14.65 -2.91 23.79
CA GLY A 77 14.11 -1.65 23.30
C GLY A 77 14.12 -1.50 21.77
N ASP A 78 14.23 -2.60 21.02
CA ASP A 78 14.22 -2.61 19.56
C ASP A 78 12.79 -2.66 18.97
N GLY A 79 11.75 -2.67 19.80
CA GLY A 79 10.34 -2.70 19.42
C GLY A 79 9.74 -4.09 19.28
N ARG A 80 10.55 -5.15 19.34
CA ARG A 80 10.10 -6.53 19.26
C ARG A 80 10.02 -7.13 20.65
N CYS A 81 8.89 -7.74 20.98
CA CYS A 81 8.79 -8.45 22.25
C CYS A 81 9.55 -9.79 22.23
N ASP A 82 10.69 -9.88 22.91
CA ASP A 82 11.50 -11.10 23.07
C ASP A 82 11.11 -11.92 24.32
N ALA A 83 9.82 -11.95 24.67
CA ALA A 83 9.29 -12.71 25.82
C ALA A 83 9.51 -14.24 25.75
N GLY A 84 9.73 -14.78 24.56
CA GLY A 84 10.07 -16.20 24.35
C GLY A 84 11.51 -16.58 24.73
N ILE A 85 12.33 -15.61 25.13
CA ILE A 85 13.73 -15.77 25.52
C ILE A 85 13.86 -15.31 26.98
N GLU A 86 14.06 -16.25 27.92
CA GLU A 86 13.85 -16.12 29.39
C GLU A 86 14.64 -15.03 30.16
N VAL A 87 15.15 -13.97 29.53
CA VAL A 87 15.93 -12.90 30.17
C VAL A 87 15.57 -11.48 29.71
N TYR A 88 15.03 -11.31 28.50
CA TYR A 88 14.78 -9.98 27.91
C TYR A 88 13.56 -9.30 28.54
N ASN A 89 12.42 -9.98 28.57
CA ASN A 89 11.19 -9.47 29.18
C ASN A 89 11.17 -9.65 30.71
N THR A 90 12.09 -9.00 31.42
CA THR A 90 12.19 -9.03 32.88
C THR A 90 12.34 -7.63 33.46
N ALA A 91 11.98 -7.45 34.73
CA ALA A 91 12.17 -6.17 35.42
C ALA A 91 13.63 -5.67 35.38
N ALA A 92 14.62 -6.58 35.38
CA ALA A 92 16.04 -6.22 35.30
C ALA A 92 16.41 -5.57 33.95
N CYS A 93 15.78 -6.00 32.86
CA CYS A 93 15.97 -5.49 31.51
C CYS A 93 14.88 -4.47 31.11
N ASN A 94 14.22 -3.87 32.09
CA ASN A 94 13.12 -2.93 31.92
C ASN A 94 12.01 -3.45 30.98
N TRP A 95 11.64 -4.73 31.11
CA TRP A 95 10.61 -5.40 30.30
C TRP A 95 10.91 -5.32 28.80
N ASP A 96 12.13 -5.74 28.46
CA ASP A 96 12.68 -5.65 27.12
C ASP A 96 12.78 -4.21 26.60
N GLY A 97 13.25 -3.29 27.44
CA GLY A 97 13.30 -1.86 27.10
C GLY A 97 11.92 -1.23 26.87
N GLY A 98 10.86 -1.91 27.32
CA GLY A 98 9.46 -1.52 27.18
C GLY A 98 8.70 -2.23 26.05
N ASP A 99 9.36 -3.05 25.23
CA ASP A 99 8.79 -3.55 23.97
C ASP A 99 7.65 -4.56 24.15
N CYS A 100 7.65 -5.28 25.27
CA CYS A 100 6.66 -6.33 25.54
C CYS A 100 5.32 -5.84 26.10
N CYS A 101 5.19 -4.55 26.42
CA CYS A 101 3.93 -3.96 26.86
C CYS A 101 3.52 -2.84 25.89
N GLU A 102 2.29 -2.91 25.37
CA GLU A 102 1.72 -1.92 24.43
C GLU A 102 1.86 -0.47 24.93
N GLN A 103 1.75 -0.26 26.25
CA GLN A 103 1.80 1.07 26.86
C GLN A 103 3.21 1.66 26.92
N THR A 104 4.26 0.85 26.81
CA THR A 104 5.66 1.27 26.92
C THR A 104 6.48 1.02 25.66
N CYS A 105 5.95 0.26 24.70
CA CYS A 105 6.58 0.10 23.39
C CYS A 105 6.39 1.40 22.59
N ASP A 106 7.48 2.13 22.37
CA ASP A 106 7.46 3.44 21.72
C ASP A 106 7.90 3.31 20.27
N GLU A 107 6.93 3.26 19.35
CA GLU A 107 7.14 3.13 17.90
C GLU A 107 8.06 4.21 17.31
N ARG A 108 8.29 5.34 18.00
CA ARG A 108 9.21 6.39 17.54
C ARG A 108 10.67 5.98 17.63
N TYR A 109 11.00 5.07 18.56
CA TYR A 109 12.35 4.61 18.84
C TYR A 109 12.53 3.13 18.49
N ALA A 110 11.47 2.42 18.12
CA ALA A 110 11.52 1.02 17.73
C ALA A 110 12.19 0.79 16.36
N HIS A 111 12.87 -0.36 16.20
CA HIS A 111 13.32 -0.92 14.92
C HIS A 111 12.24 -1.78 14.27
N PHE A 112 11.61 -2.61 15.09
CA PHE A 112 10.54 -3.50 14.68
C PHE A 112 9.20 -2.93 15.11
N ASP A 113 8.13 -3.29 14.41
CA ASP A 113 6.79 -2.84 14.77
C ASP A 113 6.41 -3.38 16.17
N CYS A 114 6.02 -2.46 17.05
CA CYS A 114 5.49 -2.79 18.37
C CYS A 114 4.29 -3.74 18.25
N GLY A 115 4.39 -4.91 18.86
CA GLY A 115 3.31 -5.91 18.83
C GLY A 115 3.12 -6.58 17.48
N ASP A 116 4.17 -6.64 16.65
CA ASP A 116 4.23 -7.46 15.42
C ASP A 116 3.54 -8.83 15.65
N PRO A 117 2.68 -9.32 14.73
CA PRO A 117 1.95 -10.58 14.94
C PRO A 117 2.83 -11.82 15.18
N ALA A 118 4.09 -11.82 14.73
CA ALA A 118 5.07 -12.86 15.03
C ALA A 118 5.74 -12.70 16.41
N TYR A 119 5.70 -11.49 16.99
CA TYR A 119 6.23 -11.13 18.31
C TYR A 119 5.22 -10.29 19.10
N PRO A 120 4.04 -10.85 19.42
CA PRO A 120 2.95 -10.11 20.06
C PRO A 120 3.36 -9.65 21.46
N PHE A 121 2.68 -8.61 21.96
CA PHE A 121 2.87 -8.16 23.34
C PHE A 121 2.67 -9.28 24.36
N ASP A 122 3.57 -9.37 25.32
CA ASP A 122 3.49 -10.25 26.49
C ASP A 122 3.85 -9.43 27.74
N CYS A 123 2.91 -8.58 28.16
CA CYS A 123 3.22 -7.64 29.21
C CYS A 123 3.37 -8.32 30.57
N GLN A 124 4.59 -8.30 31.11
CA GLN A 124 4.89 -8.84 32.44
C GLN A 124 5.12 -7.74 33.49
N ASN A 125 5.07 -6.47 33.07
CA ASN A 125 5.22 -5.33 33.97
C ASN A 125 4.03 -5.18 34.93
N PRO A 126 4.19 -5.48 36.24
CA PRO A 126 3.09 -5.45 37.19
C PRO A 126 2.56 -4.04 37.47
N ASP A 127 3.34 -3.01 37.17
CA ASP A 127 2.94 -1.62 37.38
C ASP A 127 1.93 -1.15 36.32
N LEU A 128 1.97 -1.74 35.12
CA LEU A 128 1.04 -1.44 34.02
C LEU A 128 -0.28 -2.22 34.12
N ASP A 129 -0.28 -3.35 34.83
CA ASP A 129 -1.43 -4.23 35.01
C ASP A 129 -2.50 -3.64 35.98
N THR A 130 -2.14 -2.59 36.72
CA THR A 130 -3.05 -1.94 37.68
C THR A 130 -3.95 -0.85 37.08
N VAL A 131 -3.75 -0.47 35.82
CA VAL A 131 -4.59 0.50 35.11
C VAL A 131 -5.78 -0.17 34.38
N ALA A 132 -5.72 -1.49 34.15
CA ALA A 132 -6.76 -2.26 33.47
C ALA A 132 -7.96 -2.65 34.37
N THR A 133 -7.93 -2.39 35.69
CA THR A 133 -9.03 -2.74 36.62
C THR A 133 -9.59 -1.53 37.38
N THR A 134 -10.20 -0.58 36.67
CA THR A 134 -11.25 0.28 37.25
C THR A 134 -12.49 0.31 36.36
N THR A 135 -13.17 -0.83 36.28
CA THR A 135 -14.62 -0.84 36.02
C THR A 135 -15.32 -0.12 37.17
N THR A 136 -15.73 1.13 36.94
CA THR A 136 -16.56 1.87 37.89
C THR A 136 -17.96 1.27 37.90
N THR A 137 -18.18 0.33 38.83
CA THR A 137 -19.51 -0.10 39.25
C THR A 137 -20.08 1.00 40.15
N THR A 138 -20.92 1.89 39.62
CA THR A 138 -21.66 2.84 40.48
C THR A 138 -22.88 2.15 41.07
N ALA A 139 -22.71 1.65 42.30
CA ALA A 139 -23.80 1.26 43.17
C ALA A 139 -24.69 2.48 43.50
N THR A 140 -25.99 2.23 43.46
CA THR A 140 -27.05 3.15 43.88
C THR A 140 -26.94 3.45 45.38
N THR A 141 -26.76 4.71 45.74
CA THR A 141 -27.11 5.20 47.08
C THR A 141 -27.72 6.59 47.00
N THR A 142 -29.02 6.60 47.29
CA THR A 142 -29.88 7.74 47.59
C THR A 142 -29.23 8.70 48.58
N SER A 143 -29.11 9.98 48.22
CA SER A 143 -29.16 11.04 49.22
C SER A 143 -29.77 12.31 48.65
N THR A 144 -30.93 12.64 49.22
CA THR A 144 -31.71 13.86 49.08
C THR A 144 -30.88 15.12 49.33
N THR A 145 -30.98 16.13 48.47
CA THR A 145 -30.87 17.55 48.89
C THR A 145 -31.64 18.47 47.94
N THR A 146 -32.78 18.93 48.45
CA THR A 146 -33.40 20.26 48.37
C THR A 146 -33.25 21.13 47.11
N THR A 147 -34.40 21.27 46.46
CA THR A 147 -34.86 22.33 45.56
C THR A 147 -34.55 23.74 46.05
N SER A 148 -33.99 24.58 45.18
CA SER A 148 -34.21 26.03 45.19
C SER A 148 -34.60 26.48 43.79
N THR A 149 -35.87 26.84 43.68
CA THR A 149 -36.57 27.38 42.53
C THR A 149 -36.04 28.78 42.21
N THR A 150 -35.75 29.08 40.94
CA THR A 150 -35.88 30.44 40.44
C THR A 150 -36.48 30.43 39.03
N THR A 151 -37.73 30.85 39.01
CA THR A 151 -38.59 31.15 37.88
C THR A 151 -37.95 32.15 36.93
N THR A 152 -37.95 31.87 35.63
CA THR A 152 -38.07 32.93 34.63
C THR A 152 -39.05 32.53 33.53
N THR A 153 -39.78 33.56 33.14
CA THR A 153 -41.09 33.62 32.53
C THR A 153 -41.09 33.22 31.06
N THR A 154 -42.21 32.64 30.66
CA THR A 154 -42.66 32.34 29.30
C THR A 154 -42.81 33.59 28.44
N THR A 155 -42.54 33.47 27.14
CA THR A 155 -43.31 34.15 26.08
C THR A 155 -43.37 33.22 24.87
N ALA A 156 -44.58 32.92 24.44
CA ALA A 156 -44.90 32.02 23.33
C ALA A 156 -45.13 32.80 22.02
N ALA A 157 -44.91 32.09 20.92
CA ALA A 157 -45.73 32.02 19.70
C ALA A 157 -44.93 32.23 18.41
N SER A 158 -44.84 31.17 17.59
CA SER A 158 -45.55 31.14 16.30
C SER A 158 -45.45 29.74 15.68
N THR A 159 -46.58 29.06 15.63
CA THR A 159 -46.85 27.88 14.83
C THR A 159 -47.01 28.26 13.37
N THR A 160 -46.43 27.50 12.44
CA THR A 160 -47.00 27.32 11.10
C THR A 160 -46.87 25.84 10.72
N ALA A 161 -48.03 25.20 10.57
CA ALA A 161 -48.19 23.83 10.13
C ALA A 161 -48.07 23.73 8.60
N SER A 162 -47.57 22.60 8.09
CA SER A 162 -47.89 22.13 6.75
C SER A 162 -47.86 20.60 6.74
N THR A 163 -49.03 19.97 6.91
CA THR A 163 -49.86 19.32 5.87
C THR A 163 -49.28 18.01 5.33
N THR A 164 -49.65 16.91 5.99
CA THR A 164 -49.58 15.54 5.47
C THR A 164 -50.62 15.36 4.38
N THR A 165 -50.22 14.98 3.17
CA THR A 165 -51.16 14.55 2.12
C THR A 165 -50.76 13.18 1.63
N THR A 166 -51.56 12.19 1.99
CA THR A 166 -51.56 10.83 1.47
C THR A 166 -52.28 10.79 0.13
N THR A 167 -51.61 10.34 -0.92
CA THR A 167 -52.26 9.84 -2.13
C THR A 167 -51.59 8.54 -2.59
N LYS A 168 -52.34 7.45 -2.43
CA LYS A 168 -52.09 6.14 -3.05
C LYS A 168 -52.87 6.10 -4.35
N ALA A 169 -52.23 5.79 -5.49
CA ALA A 169 -52.79 4.90 -6.52
C ALA A 169 -51.83 4.68 -7.72
N SER A 170 -51.65 3.39 -7.98
CA SER A 170 -51.63 2.72 -9.29
C SER A 170 -50.41 2.84 -10.20
N GLY A 171 -49.96 1.65 -10.61
CA GLY A 171 -48.75 1.45 -11.41
C GLY A 171 -48.86 1.85 -12.87
N SER A 172 -47.68 2.01 -13.44
CA SER A 172 -47.41 1.96 -14.87
C SER A 172 -46.00 1.40 -15.05
N THR A 173 -45.86 0.47 -15.98
CA THR A 173 -44.66 -0.26 -16.38
C THR A 173 -43.58 0.63 -17.03
N ALA A 174 -42.33 0.29 -16.72
CA ALA A 174 -41.08 0.41 -17.49
C ALA A 174 -40.62 1.78 -18.02
N ALA A 175 -39.49 2.24 -17.50
CA ALA A 175 -38.38 2.76 -18.30
C ALA A 175 -37.06 2.37 -17.63
N SER A 176 -36.39 1.36 -18.19
CA SER A 176 -34.97 1.11 -17.92
C SER A 176 -34.19 2.32 -18.44
N SER A 177 -33.67 3.14 -17.54
CA SER A 177 -32.86 4.30 -17.92
C SER A 177 -31.43 3.86 -18.18
N THR A 178 -31.17 3.51 -19.44
CA THR A 178 -29.85 3.25 -20.03
C THR A 178 -29.11 4.56 -20.31
N ALA A 179 -28.99 5.45 -19.32
CA ALA A 179 -28.37 6.76 -19.46
C ALA A 179 -27.22 6.90 -18.47
N THR A 180 -26.07 7.37 -18.96
CA THR A 180 -24.94 7.75 -18.10
C THR A 180 -25.33 8.94 -17.23
N PHE A 181 -24.97 8.89 -15.95
CA PHE A 181 -25.19 9.95 -14.98
C PHE A 181 -23.93 10.15 -14.12
N VAL A 182 -23.89 11.25 -13.36
CA VAL A 182 -22.78 11.60 -12.46
C VAL A 182 -23.24 11.38 -11.03
N VAL A 183 -22.43 10.70 -10.24
CA VAL A 183 -22.53 10.65 -8.77
C VAL A 183 -21.44 11.55 -8.21
N GLU A 184 -21.84 12.58 -7.48
CA GLU A 184 -20.95 13.51 -6.82
C GLU A 184 -20.45 12.90 -5.50
N VAL A 185 -19.22 13.23 -5.11
CA VAL A 185 -18.71 12.93 -3.76
C VAL A 185 -19.59 13.62 -2.71
N THR A 186 -19.88 12.93 -1.61
CA THR A 186 -20.70 13.48 -0.52
C THR A 186 -19.87 13.98 0.65
N ASP A 187 -18.73 13.34 0.90
CA ASP A 187 -17.83 13.59 2.01
C ASP A 187 -16.40 13.25 1.56
N ASP A 188 -15.40 14.06 1.93
CA ASP A 188 -14.00 13.67 1.85
C ASP A 188 -13.17 14.20 3.01
N ALA A 189 -12.01 13.59 3.25
CA ALA A 189 -11.07 14.08 4.24
C ALA A 189 -9.67 13.56 3.96
N SER A 190 -8.66 14.39 4.24
CA SER A 190 -7.34 13.85 4.56
C SER A 190 -7.32 13.36 6.00
N ILE A 191 -6.58 12.29 6.24
CA ILE A 191 -6.34 11.75 7.58
C ILE A 191 -4.83 11.59 7.76
N SER A 192 -4.30 12.13 8.84
CA SER A 192 -2.84 12.20 9.06
C SER A 192 -2.46 11.38 10.27
N LYS A 193 -1.55 10.42 10.10
CA LYS A 193 -1.01 9.62 11.22
C LYS A 193 -0.21 10.48 12.19
N SER A 194 0.46 11.53 11.70
CA SER A 194 1.18 12.51 12.53
C SER A 194 0.25 13.40 13.36
N TYR A 195 -1.02 13.51 12.98
CA TYR A 195 -2.05 14.28 13.69
C TYR A 195 -3.33 13.44 13.81
N PRO A 196 -3.29 12.35 14.60
CA PRO A 196 -4.24 11.25 14.45
C PRO A 196 -5.67 11.57 14.92
N ASP A 197 -5.83 12.64 15.71
CA ASP A 197 -7.11 13.17 16.18
C ASP A 197 -7.51 14.47 15.47
N ALA A 198 -6.71 14.95 14.50
CA ALA A 198 -7.07 16.13 13.73
C ALA A 198 -8.01 15.74 12.57
N ASN A 199 -9.00 16.60 12.34
CA ASN A 199 -9.90 16.50 11.21
C ASN A 199 -9.49 17.51 10.14
N PHE A 200 -9.41 17.04 8.89
CA PHE A 200 -9.04 17.83 7.71
C PHE A 200 -10.14 17.81 6.63
N GLY A 201 -11.40 17.52 7.00
CA GLY A 201 -12.51 17.35 6.05
C GLY A 201 -13.05 18.63 5.42
N LEU A 202 -12.51 19.81 5.77
CA LEU A 202 -12.88 21.08 5.13
C LEU A 202 -11.77 21.66 4.24
N ASP A 203 -10.66 20.92 4.10
CA ASP A 203 -9.56 21.35 3.25
C ASP A 203 -9.98 21.29 1.78
N THR A 204 -9.54 22.27 0.98
CA THR A 204 -9.90 22.35 -0.46
C THR A 204 -9.15 21.36 -1.36
N SER A 205 -8.33 20.52 -0.74
CA SER A 205 -7.55 19.47 -1.38
C SER A 205 -7.31 18.36 -0.38
N PHE A 206 -7.34 17.11 -0.83
CA PHE A 206 -6.87 16.00 -0.01
C PHE A 206 -5.47 15.55 -0.45
N MET A 207 -4.68 15.07 0.51
CA MET A 207 -3.28 14.72 0.34
C MET A 207 -3.06 13.24 0.59
N VAL A 208 -2.21 12.64 -0.23
CA VAL A 208 -1.77 11.26 -0.06
C VAL A 208 -0.25 11.25 -0.05
N LYS A 209 0.34 10.74 1.03
CA LYS A 209 1.79 10.82 1.27
C LYS A 209 2.26 9.67 2.15
N GLY A 210 3.42 9.11 1.78
CA GLY A 210 4.16 8.16 2.61
C GLY A 210 3.47 6.81 2.69
N LEU A 211 4.21 5.81 3.14
CA LEU A 211 3.66 4.51 3.53
C LEU A 211 2.59 4.73 4.59
N SER A 212 1.37 4.21 4.38
CA SER A 212 0.29 4.38 5.37
C SER A 212 0.59 3.75 6.74
N SER A 213 1.57 2.84 6.81
CA SER A 213 2.14 2.35 8.08
C SER A 213 3.15 3.32 8.72
N GLY A 214 3.80 4.18 7.93
CA GLY A 214 4.82 5.11 8.38
C GLY A 214 4.26 6.30 9.18
N PRO A 215 5.04 6.89 10.11
CA PRO A 215 4.56 7.90 11.06
C PRO A 215 4.15 9.25 10.42
N ASN A 216 4.59 9.46 9.18
CA ASN A 216 4.26 10.66 8.37
C ASN A 216 3.18 10.40 7.32
N ALA A 217 2.47 9.27 7.44
CA ALA A 217 1.39 8.90 6.54
C ALA A 217 0.31 9.98 6.52
N ILE A 218 -0.11 10.33 5.31
CA ILE A 218 -1.36 11.02 5.07
C ILE A 218 -2.11 10.18 4.05
N ASP A 219 -3.27 9.69 4.44
CA ASP A 219 -4.21 9.04 3.54
C ASP A 219 -5.35 10.01 3.24
N SER A 220 -6.11 9.71 2.20
CA SER A 220 -7.35 10.43 1.90
C SER A 220 -8.50 9.45 1.80
N ILE A 221 -9.67 9.85 2.29
CA ILE A 221 -10.90 9.08 2.19
C ILE A 221 -11.97 9.91 1.51
N MET A 222 -12.83 9.27 0.73
CA MET A 222 -13.96 9.90 0.06
C MET A 222 -15.16 8.96 0.03
N LYS A 223 -16.36 9.52 0.15
CA LYS A 223 -17.63 8.79 0.22
C LYS A 223 -18.55 9.21 -0.92
N PHE A 224 -19.27 8.23 -1.47
CA PHE A 224 -20.28 8.43 -2.48
C PHE A 224 -21.58 7.73 -2.09
N THR A 225 -22.72 8.37 -2.33
CA THR A 225 -24.03 7.72 -2.25
C THR A 225 -24.42 7.17 -3.61
N ILE A 226 -24.27 5.85 -3.79
CA ILE A 226 -24.61 5.14 -5.02
C ILE A 226 -26.13 4.91 -5.06
N PRO A 227 -26.82 5.36 -6.12
CA PRO A 227 -28.26 5.13 -6.25
C PRO A 227 -28.59 3.62 -6.42
N PRO A 228 -29.79 3.17 -6.06
CA PRO A 228 -30.22 1.80 -6.37
C PRO A 228 -30.33 1.59 -7.87
N SER A 229 -30.03 0.38 -8.36
CA SER A 229 -30.01 0.07 -9.79
C SER A 229 -31.37 -0.35 -10.36
N ASP A 230 -32.40 -0.38 -9.52
CA ASP A 230 -33.77 -0.83 -9.84
C ASP A 230 -33.82 -2.20 -10.56
N GLY A 231 -32.90 -3.11 -10.21
CA GLY A 231 -32.85 -4.49 -10.69
C GLY A 231 -31.84 -4.77 -11.80
N ALA A 232 -30.97 -3.83 -12.16
CA ALA A 232 -29.82 -4.11 -13.03
C ALA A 232 -28.73 -4.89 -12.26
N SER A 233 -28.21 -5.95 -12.90
CA SER A 233 -27.21 -6.85 -12.32
C SER A 233 -25.76 -6.49 -12.65
N SER A 234 -25.53 -5.40 -13.37
CA SER A 234 -24.21 -4.90 -13.75
C SER A 234 -24.21 -3.38 -13.77
N ALA A 235 -23.06 -2.79 -13.48
CA ALA A 235 -22.79 -1.37 -13.64
C ALA A 235 -21.48 -1.18 -14.39
N SER A 236 -21.41 -0.12 -15.18
CA SER A 236 -20.15 0.45 -15.66
C SER A 236 -19.95 1.78 -14.94
N ALA A 237 -18.82 1.94 -14.28
CA ALA A 237 -18.56 3.08 -13.42
C ALA A 237 -17.09 3.46 -13.38
N VAL A 238 -16.81 4.74 -13.62
CA VAL A 238 -15.46 5.30 -13.62
C VAL A 238 -15.40 6.46 -12.64
N LEU A 239 -14.63 6.29 -11.57
CA LEU A 239 -14.23 7.36 -10.66
C LEU A 239 -13.26 8.29 -11.38
N ARG A 240 -13.40 9.60 -11.15
CA ARG A 240 -12.49 10.64 -11.63
C ARG A 240 -11.97 11.46 -10.46
N VAL A 241 -10.66 11.68 -10.41
CA VAL A 241 -9.97 12.54 -9.45
C VAL A 241 -9.09 13.55 -10.20
N PHE A 242 -9.00 14.78 -9.71
CA PHE A 242 -8.25 15.85 -10.38
C PHE A 242 -6.97 16.18 -9.62
N SER A 243 -5.81 15.97 -10.24
CA SER A 243 -4.52 16.21 -9.61
C SER A 243 -4.18 17.70 -9.58
N LEU A 244 -3.74 18.19 -8.42
CA LEU A 244 -3.35 19.58 -8.18
C LEU A 244 -1.83 19.80 -8.26
N VAL A 245 -1.05 18.72 -8.30
CA VAL A 245 0.42 18.73 -8.26
C VAL A 245 1.00 17.68 -9.21
N ASP A 246 2.25 17.87 -9.61
CA ASP A 246 3.02 16.79 -10.22
C ASP A 246 3.52 15.88 -9.08
N ALA A 247 3.22 14.59 -9.14
CA ALA A 247 3.68 13.61 -8.16
C ALA A 247 4.15 12.33 -8.85
N ALA A 248 5.20 11.71 -8.30
CA ALA A 248 5.78 10.48 -8.83
C ALA A 248 4.81 9.29 -8.72
N SER A 249 3.91 9.31 -7.74
CA SER A 249 2.87 8.32 -7.50
C SER A 249 1.54 9.04 -7.23
N GLY A 250 0.45 8.55 -7.80
CA GLY A 250 -0.91 9.01 -7.55
C GLY A 250 -1.56 8.32 -6.35
N GLY A 251 -0.95 7.26 -5.84
CA GLY A 251 -1.44 6.51 -4.69
C GLY A 251 -2.25 5.27 -5.07
N ILE A 252 -2.49 4.46 -4.05
CA ILE A 252 -3.16 3.16 -4.08
C ILE A 252 -4.58 3.36 -3.57
N PHE A 253 -5.56 3.08 -4.43
CA PHE A 253 -6.97 3.22 -4.15
C PHE A 253 -7.48 1.88 -3.62
N HIS A 254 -8.17 1.93 -2.49
CA HIS A 254 -8.82 0.81 -1.85
C HIS A 254 -10.29 1.11 -1.61
N LEU A 255 -11.11 0.07 -1.63
CA LEU A 255 -12.40 0.09 -0.96
C LEU A 255 -12.17 0.13 0.55
N ALA A 256 -13.00 0.91 1.23
CA ALA A 256 -13.00 0.97 2.68
C ALA A 256 -14.41 0.59 3.17
N PRO A 257 -14.56 -0.54 3.89
CA PRO A 257 -15.84 -0.92 4.46
C PRO A 257 -16.28 0.15 5.47
N ASP A 258 -17.56 0.48 5.45
CA ASP A 258 -18.13 1.35 6.48
C ASP A 258 -18.06 0.61 7.84
N PRO A 259 -17.36 1.11 8.86
CA PRO A 259 -17.25 0.43 10.13
C PRO A 259 -18.66 0.30 10.71
N THR A 260 -19.09 -0.95 10.89
CA THR A 260 -20.46 -1.28 11.27
C THR A 260 -20.79 -0.83 12.69
N TRP A 261 -20.97 0.47 12.91
CA TRP A 261 -21.80 1.05 13.98
C TRP A 261 -22.05 2.56 13.82
N ASP A 262 -21.17 3.33 13.17
CA ASP A 262 -21.38 4.77 12.94
C ASP A 262 -20.71 5.18 11.61
N ASP A 263 -21.53 5.51 10.61
CA ASP A 263 -21.11 6.09 9.33
C ASP A 263 -20.16 7.27 9.56
N TRP A 264 -18.97 7.23 8.96
CA TRP A 264 -17.99 8.29 9.16
C TRP A 264 -18.48 9.60 8.56
N GLN A 265 -18.18 10.72 9.22
CA GLN A 265 -18.61 12.05 8.77
C GLN A 265 -17.40 12.93 8.45
N GLU A 266 -17.46 13.62 7.31
CA GLU A 266 -16.45 14.58 6.87
C GLU A 266 -16.00 15.54 7.98
N SER A 267 -16.97 16.06 8.75
CA SER A 267 -16.70 17.08 9.77
C SER A 267 -16.02 16.57 11.06
N SER A 268 -15.84 15.26 11.22
CA SER A 268 -15.31 14.69 12.46
C SER A 268 -14.33 13.54 12.27
N VAL A 269 -14.18 13.01 11.06
CA VAL A 269 -13.29 11.88 10.80
C VAL A 269 -11.82 12.28 11.03
N THR A 270 -11.07 11.39 11.63
CA THR A 270 -9.65 11.54 11.96
C THR A 270 -8.93 10.26 11.54
N TRP A 271 -7.61 10.20 11.67
CA TRP A 271 -6.86 8.95 11.45
C TRP A 271 -7.41 7.80 12.30
N ASN A 272 -7.65 8.07 13.59
CA ASN A 272 -8.10 7.06 14.56
C ASN A 272 -9.55 6.60 14.37
N THR A 273 -10.36 7.38 13.67
CA THR A 273 -11.81 7.10 13.49
C THR A 273 -12.17 6.78 12.05
N ALA A 274 -11.23 6.92 11.11
CA ALA A 274 -11.45 6.61 9.72
C ALA A 274 -11.70 5.11 9.52
N PRO A 275 -12.56 4.75 8.56
CA PRO A 275 -12.66 3.39 8.07
C PRO A 275 -11.29 2.84 7.68
N ASP A 276 -11.04 1.59 8.08
CA ASP A 276 -9.90 0.86 7.55
C ASP A 276 -10.11 0.54 6.07
N TRP A 277 -9.07 0.11 5.37
CA TRP A 277 -9.15 -0.31 3.98
C TRP A 277 -9.21 -1.84 3.88
N GLU A 278 -9.91 -2.33 2.87
CA GLU A 278 -9.92 -3.75 2.50
C GLU A 278 -9.36 -3.89 1.09
N ASP A 279 -10.25 -4.14 0.12
CA ASP A 279 -9.92 -4.51 -1.23
C ASP A 279 -9.22 -3.38 -1.97
N ARG A 280 -8.04 -3.70 -2.53
CA ARG A 280 -7.34 -2.78 -3.42
C ARG A 280 -8.05 -2.74 -4.77
N ILE A 281 -8.36 -1.52 -5.24
CA ILE A 281 -8.96 -1.26 -6.55
C ILE A 281 -7.87 -1.12 -7.61
N ILE A 282 -6.94 -0.18 -7.41
CA ILE A 282 -5.89 0.15 -8.36
C ILE A 282 -4.75 0.91 -7.68
N ASN A 283 -3.57 0.89 -8.27
CA ASN A 283 -2.49 1.82 -7.99
C ASN A 283 -2.24 2.76 -9.17
N ILE A 284 -2.34 4.08 -8.93
CA ILE A 284 -2.05 5.09 -9.95
C ILE A 284 -0.57 5.47 -9.85
N GLY A 285 0.16 5.32 -10.97
CA GLY A 285 1.53 5.81 -11.12
C GLY A 285 1.64 7.34 -11.12
N ALA A 286 2.62 7.90 -11.81
CA ALA A 286 2.85 9.35 -11.78
C ALA A 286 1.63 10.15 -12.25
N VAL A 287 1.30 11.20 -11.49
CA VAL A 287 0.24 12.14 -11.80
C VAL A 287 0.84 13.51 -12.14
N ALA A 288 0.26 14.18 -13.12
CA ALA A 288 0.63 15.49 -13.59
C ALA A 288 -0.37 16.51 -13.05
N LYS A 289 0.13 17.70 -12.78
CA LYS A 289 -0.70 18.81 -12.31
C LYS A 289 -1.77 19.20 -13.34
N ASP A 290 -2.93 19.59 -12.85
CA ASP A 290 -4.07 20.11 -13.60
C ASP A 290 -4.63 19.07 -14.60
N GLN A 291 -4.64 17.79 -14.21
CA GLN A 291 -5.11 16.67 -15.04
C GLN A 291 -6.12 15.79 -14.29
N TRP A 292 -7.08 15.24 -15.04
CA TRP A 292 -8.02 14.23 -14.54
C TRP A 292 -7.44 12.83 -14.68
N TYR A 293 -7.55 12.05 -13.61
CA TYR A 293 -7.23 10.63 -13.57
C TYR A 293 -8.49 9.81 -13.34
N THR A 294 -8.56 8.65 -13.96
CA THR A 294 -9.74 7.77 -13.92
C THR A 294 -9.41 6.42 -13.30
N VAL A 295 -10.35 5.90 -12.51
CA VAL A 295 -10.27 4.57 -11.92
C VAL A 295 -11.55 3.81 -12.24
N ASP A 296 -11.44 2.62 -12.82
CA ASP A 296 -12.59 1.74 -13.02
C ASP A 296 -13.02 1.14 -11.68
N ILE A 297 -14.27 1.36 -11.30
CA ILE A 297 -14.90 0.85 -10.06
C ILE A 297 -16.17 0.06 -10.38
N SER A 298 -16.31 -0.42 -11.61
CA SER A 298 -17.49 -1.14 -12.10
C SER A 298 -17.78 -2.40 -11.27
N GLU A 299 -16.74 -3.14 -10.88
CA GLU A 299 -16.86 -4.33 -10.04
C GLU A 299 -17.34 -4.00 -8.63
N ALA A 300 -16.78 -2.96 -8.01
CA ALA A 300 -17.15 -2.50 -6.67
C ALA A 300 -18.63 -2.08 -6.58
N ILE A 301 -19.19 -1.51 -7.65
CA ILE A 301 -20.61 -1.14 -7.68
C ILE A 301 -21.50 -2.33 -8.05
N THR A 302 -21.02 -3.21 -8.92
CA THR A 302 -21.74 -4.43 -9.28
C THR A 302 -21.89 -5.37 -8.08
N SER A 303 -20.90 -5.43 -7.19
CA SER A 303 -20.94 -6.21 -5.95
C SER A 303 -21.93 -5.65 -4.91
N MET A 304 -22.52 -4.46 -5.11
CA MET A 304 -23.62 -3.93 -4.29
C MET A 304 -24.98 -4.57 -4.64
N TYR A 305 -25.03 -5.47 -5.63
CA TYR A 305 -26.22 -6.22 -6.06
C TYR A 305 -27.46 -5.35 -6.36
N GLY A 306 -27.23 -4.10 -6.79
CA GLY A 306 -28.28 -3.17 -7.16
C GLY A 306 -29.05 -2.52 -6.00
N ALA A 307 -28.67 -2.79 -4.75
CA ALA A 307 -29.30 -2.17 -3.58
C ALA A 307 -29.00 -0.66 -3.47
N GLY A 308 -27.90 -0.21 -4.09
CA GLY A 308 -27.32 1.11 -3.81
C GLY A 308 -26.73 1.17 -2.41
N GLY A 309 -26.29 2.34 -1.99
CA GLY A 309 -25.72 2.55 -0.64
C GLY A 309 -24.47 3.42 -0.67
N GLN A 310 -23.68 3.35 0.40
CA GLN A 310 -22.45 4.11 0.50
C GLN A 310 -21.27 3.33 -0.05
N LEU A 311 -20.43 4.04 -0.80
CA LEU A 311 -19.15 3.56 -1.30
C LEU A 311 -18.07 4.47 -0.75
N THR A 312 -17.21 3.95 0.13
CA THR A 312 -16.04 4.67 0.63
C THR A 312 -14.80 4.17 -0.10
N ILE A 313 -13.98 5.12 -0.55
CA ILE A 313 -12.69 4.84 -1.18
C ILE A 313 -11.61 5.51 -0.34
N ARG A 314 -10.59 4.74 0.05
CA ARG A 314 -9.39 5.21 0.75
C ARG A 314 -8.20 5.19 -0.21
N ILE A 315 -7.49 6.29 -0.27
CA ILE A 315 -6.28 6.45 -1.08
C ILE A 315 -5.09 6.50 -0.13
N ARG A 316 -4.14 5.62 -0.39
CA ARG A 316 -2.92 5.42 0.37
C ARG A 316 -1.70 5.68 -0.49
N SER A 317 -0.53 5.90 0.09
CA SER A 317 0.71 5.96 -0.68
C SER A 317 1.72 4.97 -0.13
N ARG A 318 2.73 4.71 -0.94
CA ARG A 318 4.01 4.12 -0.53
C ARG A 318 5.18 5.01 -0.93
N ASP A 319 4.88 6.14 -1.57
CA ASP A 319 5.83 7.10 -2.10
C ASP A 319 6.02 8.24 -1.09
N PRO A 320 7.26 8.67 -0.82
CA PRO A 320 7.54 9.79 0.08
C PRO A 320 7.06 11.14 -0.45
N GLY A 321 6.83 11.25 -1.76
CA GLY A 321 6.22 12.38 -2.42
C GLY A 321 4.75 12.55 -2.04
N VAL A 322 4.23 13.75 -2.29
CA VAL A 322 2.84 14.11 -1.99
C VAL A 322 2.06 14.10 -3.29
N ALA A 323 1.09 13.20 -3.41
CA ALA A 323 -0.02 13.37 -4.33
C ALA A 323 -1.06 14.29 -3.68
N SER A 324 -1.61 15.23 -4.43
CA SER A 324 -2.67 16.09 -3.95
C SER A 324 -3.75 16.22 -5.01
N TYR A 325 -4.99 16.03 -4.60
CA TYR A 325 -6.15 16.07 -5.47
C TYR A 325 -7.16 17.10 -4.97
N SER A 326 -7.99 17.62 -5.88
CA SER A 326 -9.09 18.50 -5.51
C SER A 326 -10.08 17.74 -4.62
N SER A 327 -10.47 18.35 -3.51
CA SER A 327 -11.50 17.81 -2.61
C SER A 327 -12.91 18.25 -3.01
N LEU A 328 -13.92 17.85 -2.23
CA LEU A 328 -15.30 18.30 -2.27
C LEU A 328 -15.40 19.84 -2.18
N GLN A 329 -14.59 20.47 -1.32
CA GLN A 329 -14.53 21.93 -1.20
C GLN A 329 -13.62 22.59 -2.26
N GLY A 330 -12.97 21.77 -3.10
CA GLY A 330 -12.08 22.20 -4.17
C GLY A 330 -12.80 22.67 -5.44
N THR A 331 -12.02 22.91 -6.50
CA THR A 331 -12.54 23.43 -7.78
C THR A 331 -13.00 22.34 -8.74
N HIS A 332 -12.52 21.11 -8.55
CA HIS A 332 -12.76 19.95 -9.40
C HIS A 332 -13.02 18.72 -8.53
N PRO A 333 -14.13 18.69 -7.77
CA PRO A 333 -14.40 17.62 -6.81
C PRO A 333 -14.44 16.24 -7.48
N PRO A 334 -14.07 15.15 -6.76
CA PRO A 334 -14.16 13.80 -7.27
C PRO A 334 -15.58 13.42 -7.70
N GLN A 335 -15.68 12.66 -8.78
CA GLN A 335 -16.96 12.29 -9.39
C GLN A 335 -16.92 10.87 -9.95
N ILE A 336 -18.03 10.15 -9.85
CA ILE A 336 -18.20 8.87 -10.54
C ILE A 336 -19.12 9.08 -11.74
N LEU A 337 -18.63 8.73 -12.92
CA LEU A 337 -19.43 8.61 -14.14
C LEU A 337 -19.97 7.18 -14.21
N MET A 338 -21.30 7.01 -14.23
CA MET A 338 -21.93 5.69 -14.06
C MET A 338 -23.07 5.44 -15.05
N ALA A 339 -23.25 4.18 -15.44
CA ALA A 339 -24.45 3.66 -16.08
C ALA A 339 -24.75 2.24 -15.59
N TYR A 340 -26.04 1.90 -15.46
CA TYR A 340 -26.46 0.53 -15.16
C TYR A 340 -26.73 -0.27 -16.44
N GLY A 341 -26.49 -1.58 -16.39
CA GLY A 341 -26.70 -2.51 -17.50
C GLY A 341 -25.48 -2.66 -18.41
N SER A 342 -25.72 -2.80 -19.71
CA SER A 342 -24.68 -3.12 -20.71
C SER A 342 -24.10 -1.89 -21.43
N THR A 343 -24.12 -0.72 -20.78
CA THR A 343 -23.57 0.50 -21.38
C THR A 343 -22.23 0.79 -20.74
N ASP A 344 -21.18 0.75 -21.55
CA ASP A 344 -19.85 1.10 -21.09
C ASP A 344 -19.74 2.61 -20.92
N VAL A 345 -19.31 3.04 -19.74
CA VAL A 345 -19.02 4.42 -19.43
C VAL A 345 -17.53 4.64 -19.61
N ILE A 346 -17.18 5.48 -20.58
CA ILE A 346 -15.82 5.94 -20.78
C ILE A 346 -15.76 7.39 -20.30
N ALA A 347 -15.02 7.64 -19.23
CA ALA A 347 -14.67 8.99 -18.86
C ALA A 347 -13.62 9.50 -19.86
N ASN A 348 -13.92 10.58 -20.58
CA ASN A 348 -12.89 11.33 -21.29
C ASN A 348 -12.02 12.05 -20.25
N ALA A 349 -11.12 11.32 -19.57
CA ALA A 349 -9.94 11.96 -19.02
C ALA A 349 -9.12 12.49 -20.20
N ASP A 350 -8.42 13.62 -20.01
CA ASP A 350 -7.42 14.03 -20.96
C ASP A 350 -6.46 12.83 -21.13
N PRO A 351 -6.23 12.34 -22.37
CA PRO A 351 -5.39 11.18 -22.58
C PRO A 351 -4.03 11.47 -21.94
N ILE A 352 -3.57 10.54 -21.10
CA ILE A 352 -2.24 10.58 -20.48
C ILE A 352 -1.21 10.80 -21.60
N THR A 353 -0.74 12.03 -21.77
CA THR A 353 0.36 12.36 -22.71
C THR A 353 1.69 12.29 -21.99
N THR A 354 1.94 11.24 -21.20
CA THR A 354 3.32 10.79 -20.98
C THR A 354 3.69 9.92 -22.18
N ALA A 355 4.94 10.04 -22.64
CA ALA A 355 5.51 9.16 -23.66
C ALA A 355 5.64 7.74 -23.07
N SER A 356 4.49 7.09 -22.92
CA SER A 356 4.34 5.71 -22.51
C SER A 356 4.82 4.84 -23.66
N ILE A 357 5.60 3.80 -23.34
CA ILE A 357 5.93 2.71 -24.24
C ILE A 357 4.71 1.76 -24.35
N ALA A 358 3.51 2.35 -24.36
CA ALA A 358 2.26 1.64 -24.53
C ALA A 358 2.27 0.98 -25.90
N ALA A 359 1.86 -0.27 -25.94
CA ALA A 359 1.87 -1.08 -27.14
C ALA A 359 1.05 -0.42 -28.25
N SER A 360 1.59 -0.45 -29.46
CA SER A 360 0.80 -0.10 -30.65
C SER A 360 -0.43 -1.00 -30.72
N SER A 361 -1.61 -0.41 -30.96
CA SER A 361 -2.87 -1.16 -31.14
C SER A 361 -2.83 -2.11 -32.34
N GLN A 362 -1.81 -1.98 -33.21
CA GLN A 362 -1.59 -2.83 -34.36
C GLN A 362 -0.27 -3.58 -34.19
N LEU A 363 -0.35 -4.92 -34.22
CA LEU A 363 0.83 -5.79 -34.31
C LEU A 363 1.68 -5.39 -35.53
N PRO A 364 3.01 -5.34 -35.42
CA PRO A 364 3.88 -5.15 -36.57
C PRO A 364 3.54 -6.15 -37.69
N PRO A 365 3.54 -5.75 -38.97
CA PRO A 365 3.35 -6.68 -40.08
C PRO A 365 4.31 -7.87 -39.97
N ASP A 366 3.83 -9.09 -40.25
CA ASP A 366 4.61 -10.33 -40.26
C ASP A 366 5.21 -10.80 -38.91
N SER A 367 4.78 -10.22 -37.77
CA SER A 367 5.16 -10.72 -36.45
C SER A 367 4.47 -12.05 -36.12
N LYS A 368 5.22 -13.04 -35.64
CA LYS A 368 4.69 -14.25 -35.00
C LYS A 368 4.63 -14.05 -33.49
N VAL A 369 3.51 -14.44 -32.88
CA VAL A 369 3.29 -14.38 -31.44
C VAL A 369 3.59 -15.72 -30.81
N TYR A 370 4.40 -15.71 -29.75
CA TYR A 370 4.71 -16.85 -28.91
C TYR A 370 4.28 -16.55 -27.47
N PHE A 371 3.67 -17.54 -26.82
CA PHE A 371 3.28 -17.46 -25.41
C PHE A 371 4.36 -18.11 -24.54
N PRO A 372 4.49 -17.72 -23.25
CA PRO A 372 5.43 -18.36 -22.35
C PRO A 372 5.13 -19.85 -22.25
N SER A 373 6.19 -20.65 -22.14
CA SER A 373 6.06 -22.04 -21.72
C SER A 373 5.84 -22.10 -20.20
N ASP A 374 6.45 -21.18 -19.47
CA ASP A 374 6.43 -21.13 -18.01
C ASP A 374 6.54 -19.69 -17.52
N ASP A 375 5.86 -19.34 -16.45
CA ASP A 375 6.13 -18.14 -15.65
C ASP A 375 5.89 -18.36 -14.14
N ALA A 376 6.53 -17.55 -13.32
CA ALA A 376 6.35 -17.60 -11.87
C ALA A 376 6.78 -16.30 -11.22
N SER A 377 6.06 -15.89 -10.18
CA SER A 377 6.63 -15.00 -9.17
C SER A 377 7.51 -15.81 -8.21
N ILE A 378 8.59 -15.19 -7.73
CA ILE A 378 9.46 -15.71 -6.67
C ILE A 378 9.57 -14.65 -5.58
N VAL A 379 9.54 -15.08 -4.32
CA VAL A 379 9.32 -14.21 -3.15
C VAL A 379 10.46 -14.42 -2.18
N GLN A 380 11.25 -13.37 -1.92
CA GLN A 380 12.43 -13.49 -1.06
C GLN A 380 12.09 -13.89 0.38
N ASP A 381 11.01 -13.34 0.94
CA ASP A 381 10.60 -13.59 2.33
C ASP A 381 9.89 -14.93 2.51
N GLN A 382 9.47 -15.56 1.41
CA GLN A 382 8.93 -16.92 1.41
C GLN A 382 9.76 -17.80 0.48
N PRO A 383 11.03 -18.04 0.83
CA PRO A 383 12.02 -18.44 -0.16
C PRO A 383 11.86 -19.87 -0.67
N ASP A 384 11.06 -20.67 0.03
CA ASP A 384 10.78 -22.08 -0.29
C ASP A 384 9.34 -22.30 -0.81
N GLU A 385 8.55 -21.23 -0.97
CA GLU A 385 7.20 -21.31 -1.52
C GLU A 385 7.21 -21.13 -3.05
N ASN A 386 6.31 -21.84 -3.73
CA ASN A 386 6.14 -21.80 -5.18
C ASN A 386 4.86 -21.07 -5.56
N TYR A 387 4.96 -20.19 -6.57
CA TYR A 387 3.88 -19.36 -7.06
C TYR A 387 3.67 -19.49 -8.58
N GLY A 388 4.06 -20.62 -9.18
CA GLY A 388 4.03 -20.82 -10.64
C GLY A 388 2.63 -21.07 -11.23
N LEU A 389 1.58 -21.14 -10.40
CA LEU A 389 0.19 -21.33 -10.85
C LEU A 389 -0.69 -20.09 -10.59
N GLU A 390 -0.09 -19.00 -10.12
CA GLU A 390 -0.79 -17.76 -9.86
C GLU A 390 -1.18 -17.06 -11.16
N THR A 391 -2.32 -16.36 -11.18
CA THR A 391 -2.78 -15.61 -12.36
C THR A 391 -2.07 -14.26 -12.54
N GLU A 392 -1.18 -13.91 -11.60
CA GLU A 392 -0.55 -12.61 -11.45
C GLU A 392 0.96 -12.75 -11.27
N LEU A 393 1.70 -11.95 -12.04
CA LEU A 393 3.15 -11.79 -11.95
C LEU A 393 3.43 -10.48 -11.21
N ARG A 394 3.86 -10.60 -9.94
CA ARG A 394 4.09 -9.46 -9.03
C ARG A 394 5.57 -9.11 -9.00
N ILE A 395 5.89 -7.82 -9.05
CA ILE A 395 7.27 -7.33 -9.04
C ILE A 395 7.39 -6.08 -8.15
N ASP A 396 8.22 -6.14 -7.11
CA ASP A 396 8.52 -5.03 -6.20
C ASP A 396 9.78 -5.27 -5.33
N GLN A 397 10.15 -4.26 -4.53
CA GLN A 397 11.10 -4.38 -3.41
C GLN A 397 10.45 -4.10 -2.03
N ASP A 398 9.14 -4.32 -1.89
CA ASP A 398 8.44 -4.16 -0.62
C ASP A 398 8.51 -5.47 0.21
N THR A 399 7.76 -5.55 1.30
CA THR A 399 7.51 -6.81 2.04
C THR A 399 7.25 -7.98 1.07
N GLY A 400 8.11 -9.00 1.16
CA GLY A 400 8.09 -10.15 0.28
C GLY A 400 8.80 -9.97 -1.06
N VAL A 401 9.87 -9.16 -1.17
CA VAL A 401 10.60 -8.83 -2.43
C VAL A 401 10.29 -9.80 -3.58
N PHE A 402 9.48 -9.30 -4.51
CA PHE A 402 8.94 -10.09 -5.61
C PHE A 402 9.76 -9.87 -6.88
N ASP A 403 10.27 -10.98 -7.42
CA ASP A 403 10.79 -11.04 -8.78
C ASP A 403 9.91 -11.96 -9.64
N VAL A 404 10.00 -11.81 -10.95
CA VAL A 404 9.27 -12.64 -11.91
C VAL A 404 10.24 -13.37 -12.82
N LEU A 405 9.94 -14.63 -13.10
CA LEU A 405 10.59 -15.43 -14.13
C LEU A 405 9.58 -15.71 -15.26
N ILE A 406 10.01 -15.52 -16.50
CA ILE A 406 9.24 -15.88 -17.69
C ILE A 406 10.14 -16.66 -18.63
N ARG A 407 9.68 -17.82 -19.13
CA ARG A 407 10.39 -18.66 -20.08
C ARG A 407 9.57 -18.88 -21.34
N PHE A 408 10.25 -18.81 -22.48
CA PHE A 408 9.72 -19.16 -23.80
C PHE A 408 10.53 -20.31 -24.39
N ASP A 409 9.88 -21.37 -24.85
CA ASP A 409 10.52 -22.46 -25.61
C ASP A 409 10.93 -21.97 -27.00
N THR A 410 12.23 -21.92 -27.27
CA THR A 410 12.82 -21.48 -28.54
C THR A 410 13.41 -22.65 -29.34
N SER A 411 13.29 -23.89 -28.87
CA SER A 411 13.93 -25.08 -29.45
C SER A 411 13.54 -25.34 -30.92
N ASN A 412 12.33 -24.93 -31.30
CA ASN A 412 11.79 -25.08 -32.64
C ASN A 412 11.90 -23.81 -33.50
N MET A 413 12.65 -22.81 -33.04
CA MET A 413 12.81 -21.51 -33.72
C MET A 413 14.15 -21.41 -34.44
N ASN A 414 14.16 -20.81 -35.63
CA ASN A 414 15.40 -20.40 -36.29
C ASN A 414 15.86 -19.06 -35.71
N ILE A 415 16.47 -19.10 -34.51
CA ILE A 415 16.88 -17.92 -33.75
C ILE A 415 17.81 -16.98 -34.54
N ASN A 416 18.60 -17.51 -35.49
CA ASN A 416 19.53 -16.72 -36.32
C ASN A 416 18.82 -15.90 -37.40
N SER A 417 17.56 -16.20 -37.69
CA SER A 417 16.76 -15.46 -38.67
C SER A 417 15.90 -14.38 -38.03
N VAL A 418 15.88 -14.26 -36.69
CA VAL A 418 15.12 -13.24 -35.97
C VAL A 418 15.73 -11.86 -36.25
N SER A 419 14.90 -10.97 -36.78
CA SER A 419 15.25 -9.60 -37.16
C SER A 419 14.73 -8.55 -36.17
N SER A 420 13.63 -8.86 -35.48
CA SER A 420 13.05 -8.03 -34.41
C SER A 420 12.42 -8.96 -33.37
N ALA A 421 12.57 -8.60 -32.10
CA ALA A 421 11.94 -9.28 -30.98
C ALA A 421 11.39 -8.28 -29.97
N THR A 422 10.10 -8.39 -29.66
CA THR A 422 9.40 -7.50 -28.73
C THR A 422 8.72 -8.34 -27.66
N LEU A 423 9.06 -8.11 -26.39
CA LEU A 423 8.33 -8.65 -25.24
C LEU A 423 7.14 -7.74 -24.94
N ARG A 424 5.96 -8.34 -24.76
CA ARG A 424 4.72 -7.67 -24.38
C ARG A 424 4.19 -8.20 -23.06
N LEU A 425 3.88 -7.28 -22.15
CA LEU A 425 3.24 -7.57 -20.87
C LEU A 425 1.98 -6.74 -20.71
N TYR A 426 0.92 -7.36 -20.19
CA TYR A 426 -0.31 -6.65 -19.84
C TYR A 426 -0.29 -6.28 -18.36
N CYS A 427 -0.30 -4.98 -18.07
CA CYS A 427 -0.27 -4.47 -16.72
C CYS A 427 -1.68 -4.58 -16.09
N ILE A 428 -1.79 -5.38 -15.04
CA ILE A 428 -3.01 -5.53 -14.22
C ILE A 428 -3.02 -4.45 -13.13
N ASP A 429 -1.86 -4.13 -12.57
CA ASP A 429 -1.73 -3.09 -11.53
C ASP A 429 -0.50 -2.21 -11.78
N GLY A 430 -0.74 -0.91 -11.81
CA GLY A 430 0.22 0.11 -12.22
C GLY A 430 1.32 0.34 -11.20
N SER A 431 2.47 0.81 -11.66
CA SER A 431 3.60 1.17 -10.82
C SER A 431 4.42 2.29 -11.44
N THR A 432 5.23 2.95 -10.62
CA THR A 432 6.26 3.88 -11.07
C THR A 432 7.46 3.20 -11.71
N SER A 433 7.59 1.88 -11.54
CA SER A 433 8.62 1.04 -12.14
C SER A 433 7.97 -0.23 -12.70
N GLY A 434 7.96 -0.37 -14.01
CA GLY A 434 7.49 -1.57 -14.70
C GLY A 434 8.50 -2.72 -14.69
N GLY A 435 9.66 -2.51 -14.07
CA GLY A 435 10.68 -3.53 -13.85
C GLY A 435 11.92 -3.39 -14.74
N ILE A 436 13.00 -4.01 -14.30
CA ILE A 436 14.27 -4.17 -14.98
C ILE A 436 14.34 -5.60 -15.50
N PHE A 437 14.54 -5.73 -16.81
CA PHE A 437 14.48 -6.98 -17.52
C PHE A 437 15.88 -7.48 -17.80
N THR A 438 16.15 -8.68 -17.32
CA THR A 438 17.45 -9.33 -17.47
C THR A 438 17.23 -10.74 -18.01
N THR A 439 18.21 -11.29 -18.73
CA THR A 439 18.14 -12.71 -19.10
C THR A 439 18.28 -13.61 -17.87
N SER A 440 18.04 -14.91 -17.97
CA SER A 440 18.37 -15.85 -16.89
C SER A 440 18.65 -17.23 -17.44
N THR A 441 19.21 -18.13 -16.62
CA THR A 441 19.39 -19.51 -17.06
C THR A 441 18.03 -20.19 -17.15
N PRO A 442 17.69 -20.88 -18.25
CA PRO A 442 16.37 -21.48 -18.43
C PRO A 442 16.16 -22.78 -17.64
N ASN A 443 17.10 -23.17 -16.76
CA ASN A 443 17.10 -24.43 -16.02
C ASN A 443 16.28 -24.30 -14.72
N TRP A 444 15.01 -23.96 -14.84
CA TRP A 444 14.05 -23.94 -13.74
C TRP A 444 12.73 -24.58 -14.21
N ASP A 445 11.82 -24.85 -13.29
CA ASP A 445 10.56 -25.51 -13.59
C ASP A 445 9.42 -24.79 -12.85
N GLU A 446 8.36 -24.44 -13.57
CA GLU A 446 7.21 -23.66 -13.06
C GLU A 446 6.62 -24.25 -11.79
N GLU A 447 6.50 -25.58 -11.72
CA GLU A 447 5.84 -26.29 -10.61
C GLU A 447 6.72 -26.40 -9.35
N SER A 448 7.98 -25.98 -9.42
CA SER A 448 8.93 -26.15 -8.30
C SER A 448 9.89 -24.98 -8.08
N VAL A 449 9.85 -23.94 -8.90
CA VAL A 449 10.72 -22.78 -8.74
C VAL A 449 10.32 -22.00 -7.50
N THR A 450 11.31 -21.64 -6.68
CA THR A 450 11.17 -20.81 -5.48
C THR A 450 12.30 -19.78 -5.48
N TRP A 451 12.29 -18.82 -4.57
CA TRP A 451 13.42 -17.88 -4.46
C TRP A 451 14.74 -18.61 -4.20
N SER A 452 14.74 -19.62 -3.32
CA SER A 452 15.91 -20.41 -2.93
C SER A 452 16.59 -21.14 -4.10
N ASN A 453 15.82 -21.56 -5.12
CA ASN A 453 16.33 -22.33 -6.25
C ASN A 453 16.27 -21.59 -7.60
N ALA A 454 15.73 -20.36 -7.62
CA ALA A 454 15.62 -19.56 -8.80
C ALA A 454 17.00 -19.23 -9.41
N PRO A 455 17.10 -19.11 -10.74
CA PRO A 455 18.31 -18.62 -11.40
C PRO A 455 18.76 -17.27 -10.82
N THR A 456 19.98 -17.22 -10.29
CA THR A 456 20.57 -15.99 -9.75
C THR A 456 20.92 -15.00 -10.84
N SER A 457 20.95 -13.71 -10.49
CA SER A 457 21.13 -12.57 -11.41
C SER A 457 22.59 -12.19 -11.74
N TYR A 458 23.58 -12.95 -11.25
CA TYR A 458 24.99 -12.60 -11.41
C TYR A 458 25.53 -12.94 -12.83
N ASP A 459 26.11 -11.95 -13.52
CA ASP A 459 26.64 -11.97 -14.90
C ASP A 459 25.60 -12.03 -16.05
N ILE A 460 24.56 -11.19 -15.99
CA ILE A 460 23.42 -11.25 -16.91
C ILE A 460 23.28 -10.01 -17.79
N GLU A 461 22.93 -10.23 -19.07
CA GLU A 461 22.61 -9.16 -20.02
C GLU A 461 21.28 -8.47 -19.66
N VAL A 462 21.34 -7.16 -19.45
CA VAL A 462 20.15 -6.30 -19.25
C VAL A 462 19.50 -6.06 -20.62
N LEU A 463 18.25 -6.50 -20.74
CA LEU A 463 17.43 -6.32 -21.94
C LEU A 463 16.86 -4.89 -22.01
N GLY A 464 16.51 -4.33 -20.87
CA GLY A 464 16.04 -2.96 -20.71
C GLY A 464 15.25 -2.78 -19.43
N SER A 465 14.52 -1.68 -19.32
CA SER A 465 13.62 -1.42 -18.20
C SER A 465 12.36 -0.71 -18.70
N LEU A 466 11.27 -0.88 -17.96
CA LEU A 466 10.04 -0.11 -18.13
C LEU A 466 9.96 0.92 -17.00
N GLY A 467 9.67 2.17 -17.37
CA GLY A 467 9.39 3.24 -16.40
C GLY A 467 7.99 3.09 -15.81
N ASN A 468 7.21 4.16 -15.78
CA ASN A 468 5.83 4.11 -15.31
C ASN A 468 4.97 3.14 -16.14
N VAL A 469 4.21 2.31 -15.44
CA VAL A 469 3.21 1.41 -16.01
C VAL A 469 1.85 1.65 -15.38
N TYR A 470 0.79 1.49 -16.18
CA TYR A 470 -0.59 1.77 -15.81
C TYR A 470 -1.44 0.52 -16.05
N ALA A 471 -2.35 0.25 -15.14
CA ALA A 471 -3.27 -0.88 -15.26
C ALA A 471 -4.13 -0.77 -16.53
N GLY A 472 -4.48 -1.91 -17.12
CA GLY A 472 -5.30 -1.98 -18.32
C GLY A 472 -4.53 -1.81 -19.64
N GLU A 473 -3.23 -1.56 -19.58
CA GLU A 473 -2.40 -1.25 -20.73
C GLU A 473 -1.40 -2.36 -21.05
N TRP A 474 -1.09 -2.51 -22.33
CA TRP A 474 0.02 -3.35 -22.80
C TRP A 474 1.31 -2.53 -22.86
N TYR A 475 2.40 -3.11 -22.37
CA TYR A 475 3.75 -2.54 -22.45
C TYR A 475 4.65 -3.37 -23.35
N GLU A 476 5.45 -2.68 -24.16
CA GLU A 476 6.38 -3.29 -25.11
C GLU A 476 7.84 -3.01 -24.72
N LEU A 477 8.67 -4.05 -24.75
CA LEU A 477 10.12 -3.94 -24.60
C LEU A 477 10.81 -4.57 -25.81
N ASP A 478 11.64 -3.78 -26.50
CA ASP A 478 12.51 -4.30 -27.56
C ASP A 478 13.66 -5.11 -26.94
N ILE A 479 13.66 -6.41 -27.21
CA ILE A 479 14.65 -7.38 -26.74
C ILE A 479 15.45 -7.99 -27.89
N SER A 480 15.43 -7.36 -29.07
CA SER A 480 16.11 -7.83 -30.29
C SER A 480 17.61 -8.06 -30.08
N LYS A 481 18.23 -7.33 -29.14
CA LYS A 481 19.66 -7.48 -28.78
C LYS A 481 20.02 -8.92 -28.38
N VAL A 482 19.11 -9.63 -27.71
CA VAL A 482 19.36 -11.01 -27.26
C VAL A 482 19.51 -11.98 -28.45
N PHE A 483 18.88 -11.67 -29.58
CA PHE A 483 18.96 -12.48 -30.81
C PHE A 483 20.14 -12.06 -31.71
N ALA A 484 20.65 -10.84 -31.55
CA ALA A 484 21.83 -10.39 -32.29
C ALA A 484 23.13 -11.06 -31.80
N ASN A 485 23.22 -11.37 -30.50
CA ASN A 485 24.32 -12.10 -29.89
C ASN A 485 23.79 -13.28 -29.05
N PRO A 486 23.26 -14.35 -29.68
CA PRO A 486 22.49 -15.36 -29.00
C PRO A 486 23.35 -16.18 -28.02
N PRO A 487 23.04 -16.22 -26.71
CA PRO A 487 23.69 -17.14 -25.79
C PRO A 487 23.31 -18.58 -26.15
N ASN A 488 24.18 -19.55 -25.84
CA ASN A 488 23.92 -20.97 -26.17
C ASN A 488 22.60 -21.49 -25.58
N SER A 489 22.17 -20.97 -24.43
CA SER A 489 20.89 -21.29 -23.79
C SER A 489 19.68 -20.94 -24.69
N LEU A 490 19.78 -19.89 -25.51
CA LEU A 490 18.71 -19.43 -26.39
C LEU A 490 18.35 -20.43 -27.50
N THR A 491 19.19 -21.43 -27.75
CA THR A 491 18.86 -22.54 -28.67
C THR A 491 17.81 -23.49 -28.10
N LYS A 492 17.55 -23.43 -26.78
CA LYS A 492 16.54 -24.23 -26.10
C LYS A 492 15.39 -23.37 -25.59
N ALA A 493 15.71 -22.33 -24.83
CA ALA A 493 14.71 -21.44 -24.28
C ALA A 493 15.28 -20.04 -24.03
N LEU A 494 14.42 -19.03 -24.17
CA LEU A 494 14.64 -17.70 -23.65
C LEU A 494 14.06 -17.65 -22.24
N SER A 495 14.87 -17.30 -21.25
CA SER A 495 14.42 -17.10 -19.87
C SER A 495 14.75 -15.67 -19.47
N ILE A 496 13.79 -14.99 -18.86
CA ILE A 496 13.84 -13.58 -18.48
C ILE A 496 13.53 -13.51 -16.99
N ARG A 497 14.35 -12.79 -16.24
CA ARG A 497 14.05 -12.38 -14.86
C ARG A 497 13.73 -10.89 -14.87
N ILE A 498 12.60 -10.54 -14.27
CA ILE A 498 12.16 -9.17 -14.08
C ILE A 498 12.24 -8.86 -12.59
N SER A 499 13.02 -7.84 -12.25
CA SER A 499 13.12 -7.31 -10.89
C SER A 499 12.65 -5.86 -10.87
N SER A 500 12.44 -5.29 -9.69
CA SER A 500 12.18 -3.85 -9.54
C SER A 500 13.19 -3.25 -8.57
N GLU A 501 13.37 -1.93 -8.63
CA GLU A 501 14.00 -1.12 -7.57
C GLU A 501 12.95 -0.30 -6.80
N SER A 502 11.67 -0.48 -7.15
CA SER A 502 10.55 0.25 -6.57
C SER A 502 9.79 -0.60 -5.57
N TRP A 503 9.41 0.04 -4.47
CA TRP A 503 8.52 -0.49 -3.43
C TRP A 503 7.05 -0.41 -3.88
N ASN A 504 6.81 0.26 -5.00
CA ASN A 504 5.53 0.29 -5.68
C ASN A 504 5.41 -0.97 -6.57
N ARG A 505 4.51 -1.89 -6.17
CA ARG A 505 4.28 -3.15 -6.88
C ARG A 505 3.66 -2.95 -8.25
N ALA A 506 4.36 -3.43 -9.28
CA ALA A 506 3.78 -3.68 -10.58
C ALA A 506 3.19 -5.09 -10.60
N ILE A 507 2.01 -5.25 -11.19
CA ILE A 507 1.43 -6.57 -11.45
C ILE A 507 1.15 -6.71 -12.94
N TYR A 508 1.63 -7.81 -13.51
CA TYR A 508 1.35 -8.21 -14.88
C TYR A 508 0.52 -9.49 -14.90
N SER A 509 -0.24 -9.72 -15.98
CA SER A 509 -0.93 -10.99 -16.17
C SER A 509 0.08 -12.11 -16.38
N SER A 510 -0.11 -13.25 -15.70
CA SER A 510 0.62 -14.49 -15.95
C SER A 510 0.05 -15.27 -17.14
N LYS A 511 0.67 -16.39 -17.46
CA LYS A 511 0.22 -17.40 -18.42
C LYS A 511 -1.16 -17.98 -18.07
N GLU A 512 -1.47 -18.09 -16.78
CA GLU A 512 -2.76 -18.54 -16.24
C GLU A 512 -3.80 -17.41 -16.25
N GLY A 513 -3.35 -16.16 -16.41
CA GLY A 513 -4.19 -14.97 -16.47
C GLY A 513 -4.90 -14.75 -17.81
N SER A 514 -5.75 -13.72 -17.87
CA SER A 514 -6.58 -13.43 -19.04
C SER A 514 -5.82 -12.84 -20.23
N ASN A 515 -4.67 -12.20 -19.99
CA ASN A 515 -3.88 -11.50 -21.00
C ASN A 515 -2.39 -11.91 -20.89
N PRO A 516 -2.04 -13.16 -21.19
CA PRO A 516 -0.73 -13.72 -20.88
C PRO A 516 0.42 -13.00 -21.62
N PRO A 517 1.66 -13.04 -21.08
CA PRO A 517 2.83 -12.46 -21.72
C PRO A 517 2.99 -12.93 -23.17
N GLN A 518 3.55 -12.06 -24.03
CA GLN A 518 3.74 -12.39 -25.44
C GLN A 518 5.15 -12.04 -25.91
N LEU A 519 5.76 -12.94 -26.67
CA LEU A 519 6.98 -12.69 -27.40
C LEU A 519 6.66 -12.58 -28.89
N LEU A 520 6.81 -11.37 -29.44
CA LEU A 520 6.58 -11.07 -30.84
C LEU A 520 7.92 -11.15 -31.58
N LEU A 521 8.03 -12.08 -32.52
CA LEU A 521 9.24 -12.24 -33.34
C LEU A 521 8.93 -11.96 -34.81
N GLN A 522 9.79 -11.17 -35.45
CA GLN A 522 9.85 -11.03 -36.91
C GLN A 522 11.10 -11.70 -37.43
N PHE A 523 10.98 -12.42 -38.54
CA PHE A 523 12.09 -13.10 -39.16
C PHE A 523 12.49 -12.37 -40.44
N SER A 524 13.80 -12.25 -40.67
CA SER A 524 14.33 -11.80 -41.95
C SER A 524 13.82 -12.70 -43.07
N GLU A 525 13.34 -12.12 -44.16
CA GLU A 525 12.95 -12.89 -45.34
C GLU A 525 14.16 -13.72 -45.81
N ASP A 526 13.94 -15.02 -46.00
CA ASP A 526 14.92 -15.93 -46.56
C ASP A 526 15.38 -15.35 -47.91
N GLN A 527 16.64 -14.92 -48.00
CA GLN A 527 17.27 -14.56 -49.27
C GLN A 527 17.49 -15.86 -50.06
N SER A 528 16.39 -16.42 -50.59
CA SER A 528 16.41 -17.45 -51.60
C SER A 528 16.56 -16.78 -52.96
N ASN A 529 17.81 -16.53 -53.36
CA ASN A 529 18.18 -16.51 -54.77
C ASN A 529 19.64 -16.95 -54.98
#